data_AF-A0A844CK48-F1
#
_entry.id   AF-A0A844CK48-F1
#
_cell.length_a   1.000
_cell.length_b   1.000
_cell.length_c   1.000
_cell.angle_alpha   90.00
_cell.angle_beta   90.00
_cell.angle_gamma   90.00
#
_symmetry.space_group_name_H-M   'P 1'
#
loop_
_entity.id
_entity.type
_entity.pdbx_description
1 polymer ?
#
loop_
_entity_poly.entity_id
_entity_poly.type
_entity_poly.pdbx_seq_one_letter_code
_entity_poly.pdbx_strand_id
1 'polypeptide(L)'
;MTDDVLTARNRANAQNSTGPKTEAGKTKVAGNARRHGATSRPDPDQVATWLAIILDRPELTSRDLLPEDDAGYRALALAEAEVRFIMALQALQEFEAGCAASDEITQDLREVGQGIMQELIDDGGTKREVRSGTALMDHILQHEAQETHSGGKRHRLLKRYLAEAKAQRRKALAAWLAVAA
;
A
#
# COMPACT_ATOMS: atom_id res chain seq x y z
N MET A 1 -31.43 -10.38 8.48
CA MET A 1 -30.87 -10.73 9.81
C MET A 1 -29.33 -10.76 9.85
N THR A 2 -28.62 -10.60 8.73
CA THR A 2 -27.13 -10.62 8.67
C THR A 2 -26.48 -9.24 8.83
N ASP A 3 -27.17 -8.17 8.42
CA ASP A 3 -26.60 -6.81 8.39
C ASP A 3 -26.48 -6.17 9.78
N ASP A 4 -27.41 -6.48 10.69
CA ASP A 4 -27.37 -5.98 12.06
C ASP A 4 -26.20 -6.57 12.85
N VAL A 5 -25.89 -7.85 12.59
CA VAL A 5 -24.76 -8.56 13.21
C VAL A 5 -23.43 -8.00 12.70
N LEU A 6 -23.31 -7.74 11.39
CA LEU A 6 -22.14 -7.09 10.80
C LEU A 6 -21.94 -5.67 11.32
N THR A 7 -23.03 -4.91 11.44
CA THR A 7 -23.02 -3.53 11.95
C THR A 7 -22.61 -3.47 13.41
N ALA A 8 -23.13 -4.38 14.25
CA ALA A 8 -22.76 -4.48 15.66
C ALA A 8 -21.28 -4.86 15.83
N ARG A 9 -20.78 -5.83 15.04
CA ARG A 9 -19.35 -6.22 15.06
C ARG A 9 -18.43 -5.10 14.63
N ASN A 10 -18.77 -4.37 13.57
CA ASN A 10 -17.99 -3.24 13.08
C ASN A 10 -17.94 -2.12 14.12
N ARG A 11 -19.05 -1.87 14.83
CA ARG A 11 -19.12 -0.86 15.90
C ARG A 11 -18.25 -1.24 17.11
N ALA A 12 -18.28 -2.52 17.52
CA ALA A 12 -17.42 -3.04 18.58
C ALA A 12 -15.92 -2.98 18.20
N ASN A 13 -15.59 -3.32 16.94
CA ASN A 13 -14.22 -3.21 16.44
C ASN A 13 -13.74 -1.75 16.36
N ALA A 14 -14.63 -0.81 15.99
CA ALA A 14 -14.32 0.60 15.94
C ALA A 14 -14.02 1.20 17.32
N GLN A 15 -14.68 0.72 18.38
CA GLN A 15 -14.43 1.15 19.76
C GLN A 15 -13.01 0.77 20.26
N ASN A 16 -12.44 -0.30 19.72
CA ASN A 16 -11.08 -0.76 20.03
C ASN A 16 -10.05 -0.36 18.95
N SER A 17 -10.42 0.50 18.01
CA SER A 17 -9.50 0.97 16.98
C SER A 17 -8.45 1.90 17.58
N THR A 18 -7.18 1.55 17.40
CA THR A 18 -6.02 2.38 17.78
C THR A 18 -5.74 3.51 16.79
N GLY A 19 -6.64 3.73 15.82
CA GLY A 19 -6.51 4.78 14.82
C GLY A 19 -6.60 6.20 15.41
N PRO A 20 -6.16 7.23 14.66
CA PRO A 20 -6.19 8.60 15.12
C PRO A 20 -7.62 9.06 15.43
N LYS A 21 -7.83 9.57 16.64
CA LYS A 21 -9.16 10.02 17.11
C LYS A 21 -9.50 11.44 16.67
N THR A 22 -8.51 12.23 16.27
CA THR A 22 -8.68 13.62 15.84
C THR A 22 -8.88 13.71 14.33
N GLU A 23 -9.70 14.66 13.86
CA GLU A 23 -9.92 14.88 12.42
C GLU A 23 -8.61 15.21 11.67
N ALA A 24 -7.69 15.93 12.32
CA ALA A 24 -6.35 16.17 11.79
C ALA A 24 -5.53 14.87 11.67
N GLY A 25 -5.58 13.99 12.69
CA GLY A 25 -4.90 12.70 12.66
C GLY A 25 -5.50 11.75 11.62
N LYS A 26 -6.83 11.73 11.47
CA LYS A 26 -7.53 10.97 10.43
C LYS A 26 -7.15 11.46 9.04
N THR A 27 -7.06 12.77 8.84
CA THR A 27 -6.66 13.37 7.56
C THR A 27 -5.21 13.03 7.23
N LYS A 28 -4.30 13.05 8.22
CA LYS A 28 -2.89 12.67 8.05
C LYS A 28 -2.76 11.18 7.67
N VAL A 29 -3.48 10.28 8.35
CA VAL A 29 -3.46 8.84 8.04
C VAL A 29 -4.23 8.49 6.75
N ALA A 30 -5.26 9.25 6.37
CA ALA A 30 -6.01 9.06 5.14
C ALA A 30 -5.19 9.35 3.86
N GLY A 31 -4.04 10.00 4.00
CA GLY A 31 -3.06 10.21 2.93
C GLY A 31 -2.15 9.01 2.67
N ASN A 32 -1.86 8.18 3.69
CA ASN A 32 -0.90 7.06 3.57
C ASN A 32 -1.36 5.99 2.58
N ALA A 33 -2.67 5.71 2.52
CA ALA A 33 -3.21 4.76 1.54
C ALA A 33 -3.25 5.32 0.11
N ARG A 34 -3.25 6.66 -0.04
CA ARG A 34 -3.40 7.36 -1.32
C ARG A 34 -2.09 7.56 -2.06
N ARG A 35 -0.98 7.72 -1.35
CA ARG A 35 0.25 8.21 -1.98
C ARG A 35 1.18 7.09 -2.46
N HIS A 36 1.42 6.04 -1.66
CA HIS A 36 2.43 5.02 -2.01
C HIS A 36 2.16 3.66 -1.34
N GLY A 37 1.20 2.90 -1.85
CA GLY A 37 0.97 1.52 -1.41
C GLY A 37 0.86 0.57 -2.60
N ALA A 38 1.45 -0.63 -2.49
CA ALA A 38 1.21 -1.73 -3.44
C ALA A 38 -0.28 -2.11 -3.61
N THR A 39 -1.15 -1.57 -2.74
CA THR A 39 -2.62 -1.73 -2.77
C THR A 39 -3.37 -0.41 -2.97
N SER A 40 -2.69 0.68 -3.35
CA SER A 40 -3.35 1.95 -3.68
C SER A 40 -4.28 1.78 -4.88
N ARG A 41 -5.25 2.69 -5.00
CA ARG A 41 -6.16 2.69 -6.14
C ARG A 41 -5.34 2.83 -7.44
N PRO A 42 -5.58 2.02 -8.47
CA PRO A 42 -4.92 2.15 -9.77
C PRO A 42 -5.09 3.57 -10.32
N ASP A 43 -4.01 4.09 -10.90
CA ASP A 43 -4.00 5.37 -11.58
C ASP A 43 -4.93 5.32 -12.82
N PRO A 44 -5.97 6.18 -12.88
CA PRO A 44 -6.93 6.20 -13.99
C PRO A 44 -6.26 6.34 -15.37
N ASP A 45 -5.16 7.09 -15.48
CA ASP A 45 -4.50 7.34 -16.76
C ASP A 45 -3.77 6.08 -17.26
N GLN A 46 -3.18 5.31 -16.33
CA GLN A 46 -2.58 4.02 -16.65
C GLN A 46 -3.65 2.98 -17.01
N VAL A 47 -4.80 3.00 -16.33
CA VAL A 47 -5.93 2.13 -16.67
C VAL A 47 -6.43 2.44 -18.08
N ALA A 48 -6.60 3.72 -18.42
CA ALA A 48 -6.98 4.13 -19.77
C ALA A 48 -5.95 3.68 -20.82
N THR A 49 -4.65 3.81 -20.53
CA THR A 49 -3.58 3.35 -21.43
C THR A 49 -3.68 1.84 -21.70
N TRP A 50 -3.87 1.03 -20.65
CA TRP A 50 -4.04 -0.41 -20.81
C TRP A 50 -5.34 -0.76 -21.53
N LEU A 51 -6.42 -0.03 -21.28
CA LEU A 51 -7.69 -0.24 -21.95
C LEU A 51 -7.58 0.01 -23.46
N ALA A 52 -6.86 1.05 -23.87
CA ALA A 52 -6.59 1.35 -25.27
C ALA A 52 -5.84 0.21 -25.97
N ILE A 53 -4.83 -0.36 -25.29
CA ILE A 53 -4.07 -1.51 -25.78
C ILE A 53 -4.96 -2.76 -25.90
N ILE A 54 -5.76 -3.06 -24.88
CA ILE A 54 -6.63 -4.25 -24.84
C ILE A 54 -7.70 -4.20 -25.93
N LEU A 55 -8.26 -3.01 -26.19
CA LEU A 55 -9.29 -2.81 -27.20
C LEU A 55 -8.72 -2.57 -28.60
N ASP A 56 -7.39 -2.52 -28.76
CA ASP A 56 -6.68 -2.14 -29.99
C ASP A 56 -7.18 -0.80 -30.58
N ARG A 57 -7.44 0.17 -29.70
CA ARG A 57 -7.98 1.49 -30.04
C ARG A 57 -7.19 2.59 -29.33
N PRO A 58 -6.41 3.42 -30.04
CA PRO A 58 -5.54 4.43 -29.43
C PRO A 58 -6.32 5.62 -28.84
N GLU A 59 -7.53 5.90 -29.37
CA GLU A 59 -8.39 6.98 -28.91
C GLU A 59 -9.58 6.38 -28.13
N LEU A 60 -9.56 6.57 -26.81
CA LEU A 60 -10.67 6.22 -25.94
C LEU A 60 -11.55 7.44 -25.69
N THR A 61 -12.85 7.19 -25.56
CA THR A 61 -13.83 8.19 -25.13
C THR A 61 -14.21 7.96 -23.67
N SER A 62 -14.88 8.93 -23.05
CA SER A 62 -15.39 8.77 -21.68
C SER A 62 -16.38 7.59 -21.53
N ARG A 63 -17.01 7.16 -22.63
CA ARG A 63 -17.89 5.98 -22.64
C ARG A 63 -17.12 4.67 -22.52
N ASP A 64 -15.89 4.59 -23.01
CA ASP A 64 -15.07 3.38 -22.87
C ASP A 64 -14.64 3.16 -21.41
N LEU A 65 -14.54 4.23 -20.61
CA LEU A 65 -14.27 4.17 -19.16
C LEU A 65 -15.52 3.88 -18.32
N LEU A 66 -16.71 3.93 -18.93
CA LEU A 66 -18.01 3.65 -18.32
C LEU A 66 -18.78 2.69 -19.22
N PRO A 67 -18.30 1.44 -19.36
CA PRO A 67 -18.88 0.50 -20.31
C PRO A 67 -20.32 0.17 -19.95
N GLU A 68 -21.16 0.02 -20.98
CA GLU A 68 -22.57 -0.39 -20.83
C GLU A 68 -22.78 -1.86 -21.25
N ASP A 69 -21.79 -2.44 -21.91
CA ASP A 69 -21.77 -3.79 -22.47
C ASP A 69 -20.79 -4.72 -21.72
N ASP A 70 -21.09 -6.03 -21.72
CA ASP A 70 -20.28 -7.03 -21.00
C ASP A 70 -18.82 -7.07 -21.49
N ALA A 71 -18.59 -6.85 -22.79
CA ALA A 71 -17.25 -6.80 -23.36
C ALA A 71 -16.47 -5.61 -22.79
N GLY A 72 -17.04 -4.41 -22.82
CA GLY A 72 -16.43 -3.22 -22.21
C GLY A 72 -16.11 -3.41 -20.72
N TYR A 73 -17.02 -3.99 -19.93
CA TYR A 73 -16.77 -4.27 -18.51
C TYR A 73 -15.57 -5.19 -18.28
N ARG A 74 -15.43 -6.24 -19.11
CA ARG A 74 -14.33 -7.21 -19.00
C ARG A 74 -13.01 -6.63 -19.47
N ALA A 75 -13.01 -5.80 -20.51
CA ALA A 75 -11.83 -5.08 -20.95
C ALA A 75 -11.33 -4.12 -19.86
N LEU A 76 -12.23 -3.33 -19.25
CA LEU A 76 -11.89 -2.43 -18.16
C LEU A 76 -11.35 -3.19 -16.94
N ALA A 77 -11.99 -4.29 -16.55
CA ALA A 77 -11.52 -5.14 -15.46
C ALA A 77 -10.13 -5.75 -15.73
N LEU A 78 -9.84 -6.12 -16.99
CA LEU A 78 -8.50 -6.57 -17.40
C LEU A 78 -7.48 -5.44 -17.33
N ALA A 79 -7.83 -4.23 -17.80
CA ALA A 79 -6.97 -3.06 -17.73
C ALA A 79 -6.59 -2.71 -16.27
N GLU A 80 -7.57 -2.69 -15.37
CA GLU A 80 -7.31 -2.48 -13.93
C GLU A 80 -6.40 -3.57 -13.35
N ALA A 81 -6.60 -4.83 -13.76
CA ALA A 81 -5.79 -5.95 -13.28
C ALA A 81 -4.33 -5.86 -13.79
N GLU A 82 -4.11 -5.37 -15.00
CA GLU A 82 -2.76 -5.11 -15.54
C GLU A 82 -2.04 -4.02 -14.74
N VAL A 83 -2.71 -2.90 -14.48
CA VAL A 83 -2.12 -1.82 -13.66
C VAL A 83 -1.76 -2.31 -12.26
N ARG A 84 -2.66 -3.05 -11.59
CA ARG A 84 -2.37 -3.63 -10.27
C ARG A 84 -1.20 -4.60 -10.29
N PHE A 85 -1.08 -5.40 -11.35
CA PHE A 85 0.04 -6.33 -11.50
C PHE A 85 1.38 -5.58 -11.61
N ILE A 86 1.44 -4.53 -12.42
CA ILE A 86 2.64 -3.71 -12.60
C ILE A 86 3.00 -2.99 -11.30
N MET A 87 2.02 -2.38 -10.63
CA MET A 87 2.23 -1.73 -9.33
C MET A 87 2.80 -2.69 -8.29
N ALA A 88 2.22 -3.90 -8.17
CA ALA A 88 2.70 -4.89 -7.22
C ALA A 88 4.10 -5.42 -7.57
N LEU A 89 4.40 -5.55 -8.86
CA LEU A 89 5.72 -5.96 -9.34
C LEU A 89 6.77 -4.89 -9.06
N GLN A 90 6.50 -3.64 -9.41
CA GLN A 90 7.39 -2.50 -9.16
C GLN A 90 7.65 -2.32 -7.67
N ALA A 91 6.63 -2.36 -6.84
CA ALA A 91 6.79 -2.25 -5.39
C ALA A 91 7.68 -3.36 -4.81
N LEU A 92 7.59 -4.59 -5.33
CA LEU A 92 8.48 -5.68 -4.92
C LEU A 92 9.91 -5.47 -5.43
N GLN A 93 10.08 -5.02 -6.67
CA GLN A 93 11.40 -4.76 -7.26
C GLN A 93 12.12 -3.62 -6.55
N GLU A 94 11.44 -2.51 -6.28
CA GLU A 94 11.97 -1.39 -5.51
C GLU A 94 12.39 -1.84 -4.11
N PHE A 95 11.59 -2.72 -3.49
CA PHE A 95 11.90 -3.31 -2.20
C PHE A 95 13.17 -4.18 -2.25
N GLU A 96 13.23 -5.11 -3.19
CA GLU A 96 14.37 -6.02 -3.35
C GLU A 96 15.65 -5.29 -3.78
N ALA A 97 15.53 -4.17 -4.51
CA ALA A 97 16.64 -3.30 -4.88
C ALA A 97 17.13 -2.40 -3.71
N GLY A 98 16.41 -2.38 -2.58
CA GLY A 98 16.71 -1.48 -1.46
C GLY A 98 16.41 -0.01 -1.75
N CYS A 99 15.70 0.28 -2.84
CA CYS A 99 15.27 1.63 -3.21
C CYS A 99 13.88 1.97 -2.65
N ALA A 100 13.16 0.98 -2.10
CA ALA A 100 11.90 1.24 -1.42
C ALA A 100 12.15 2.08 -0.18
N ALA A 101 11.51 3.25 -0.12
CA ALA A 101 11.53 4.09 1.05
C ALA A 101 11.07 3.28 2.28
N SER A 102 11.76 3.50 3.41
CA SER A 102 11.20 3.21 4.72
C SER A 102 9.87 3.96 4.86
N ASP A 103 8.92 3.43 5.63
CA ASP A 103 7.68 4.17 5.87
C ASP A 103 8.02 5.55 6.46
N GLU A 104 7.35 6.61 6.01
CA GLU A 104 7.62 8.02 6.39
C GLU A 104 7.67 8.16 7.92
N ILE A 105 6.79 7.43 8.62
CA ILE A 105 6.75 7.36 10.08
C ILE A 105 8.02 6.77 10.68
N THR A 106 8.57 5.71 10.08
CA THR A 106 9.80 5.08 10.58
C THR A 106 11.01 5.98 10.37
N GLN A 107 11.05 6.71 9.25
CA GLN A 107 12.07 7.72 8.99
C GLN A 107 11.97 8.89 9.98
N ASP A 108 10.78 9.47 10.17
CA ASP A 108 10.53 10.54 11.14
C ASP A 108 10.94 10.12 12.56
N LEU A 109 10.54 8.91 12.99
CA LEU A 109 10.90 8.38 14.31
C LEU A 109 12.42 8.22 14.46
N ARG A 110 13.12 7.81 13.40
CA ARG A 110 14.58 7.69 13.41
C ARG A 110 15.24 9.06 13.54
N GLU A 111 14.81 10.05 12.77
CA GLU A 111 15.36 11.41 12.82
C GLU A 111 15.14 12.05 14.21
N VAL A 112 13.91 11.98 14.74
CA VAL A 112 13.59 12.49 16.08
C VAL A 112 14.37 11.74 17.17
N GLY A 113 14.44 10.40 17.08
CA GLY A 113 15.17 9.58 18.03
C GLY A 113 16.67 9.88 18.07
N GLN A 114 17.28 10.09 16.89
CA GLN A 114 18.68 10.50 16.78
C GLN A 114 18.92 11.88 17.40
N GLY A 115 18.03 12.85 17.18
CA GLY A 115 18.12 14.17 17.80
C GLY A 115 18.09 14.11 19.33
N ILE A 116 17.13 13.39 19.90
CA ILE A 116 17.03 13.21 21.36
C ILE A 116 18.27 12.52 21.93
N MET A 117 18.78 11.50 21.24
CA MET A 117 19.98 10.78 21.70
C MET A 117 21.22 11.67 21.67
N GLN A 118 21.35 12.53 20.66
CA GLN A 118 22.46 13.48 20.55
C GLN A 118 22.44 14.52 21.68
N GLU A 119 21.27 15.10 21.96
CA GLU A 119 21.09 16.03 23.10
C GLU A 119 21.44 15.35 24.44
N LEU A 120 21.01 14.10 24.65
CA LEU A 120 21.35 13.35 25.87
C LEU A 120 22.86 13.11 26.03
N ILE A 121 23.60 12.97 24.93
CA ILE A 121 25.05 12.79 24.95
C ILE A 121 25.75 14.13 25.22
N ASP A 122 25.32 15.19 24.53
CA ASP A 122 25.96 16.50 24.56
C ASP A 122 25.70 17.27 25.86
N ASP A 123 24.45 17.23 26.37
CA ASP A 123 24.04 17.95 27.57
C ASP A 123 24.27 17.16 28.87
N GLY A 124 24.84 15.95 28.77
CA GLY A 124 25.22 15.14 29.93
C GLY A 124 24.03 14.49 30.63
N GLY A 125 23.14 13.85 29.86
CA GLY A 125 22.00 13.10 30.38
C GLY A 125 22.39 12.06 31.41
N THR A 126 21.48 11.75 32.33
CA THR A 126 21.74 10.75 33.37
C THR A 126 21.99 9.38 32.74
N LYS A 127 22.74 8.51 33.43
CA LYS A 127 22.97 7.12 32.98
C LYS A 127 21.68 6.37 32.66
N ARG A 128 20.58 6.71 33.35
CA ARG A 128 19.26 6.12 33.12
C ARG A 128 18.65 6.62 31.81
N GLU A 129 18.69 7.92 31.56
CA GLU A 129 18.16 8.53 30.33
C GLU A 129 18.93 8.07 29.10
N VAL A 130 20.27 8.05 29.15
CA VAL A 130 21.11 7.54 28.05
C VAL A 130 20.79 6.07 27.74
N ARG A 131 20.60 5.23 28.77
CA ARG A 131 20.23 3.82 28.57
C ARG A 131 18.83 3.67 27.96
N SER A 132 17.86 4.46 28.41
CA SER A 132 16.51 4.47 27.84
C SER A 132 16.51 4.96 26.39
N GLY A 133 17.28 6.00 26.06
CA GLY A 133 17.45 6.49 24.69
C GLY A 133 18.10 5.44 23.79
N THR A 134 19.16 4.77 24.26
CA THR A 134 19.81 3.68 23.51
C THR A 134 18.83 2.54 23.22
N ALA A 135 18.04 2.11 24.21
CA ALA A 135 17.04 1.06 24.02
C ALA A 135 15.94 1.46 23.03
N LEU A 136 15.52 2.74 23.03
CA LEU A 136 14.57 3.26 22.04
C LEU A 136 15.17 3.21 20.63
N MET A 137 16.43 3.62 20.48
CA MET A 137 17.14 3.56 19.19
C MET A 137 17.27 2.12 18.68
N ASP A 138 17.61 1.16 19.54
CA ASP A 138 17.66 -0.25 19.17
C ASP A 138 16.30 -0.76 18.68
N HIS A 139 15.21 -0.35 19.34
CA HIS A 139 13.85 -0.68 18.88
C HIS A 139 13.51 -0.08 17.51
N ILE A 140 13.88 1.18 17.26
CA ILE A 140 13.66 1.84 15.96
C ILE A 140 14.45 1.12 14.86
N LEU A 141 15.73 0.83 15.10
CA LEU A 141 16.59 0.13 14.15
C LEU A 141 16.09 -1.30 13.89
N GLN A 142 15.63 -2.01 14.92
CA GLN A 142 15.07 -3.35 14.76
C GLN A 142 13.76 -3.32 13.96
N HIS A 143 12.92 -2.31 14.16
CA HIS A 143 11.71 -2.11 13.37
C HIS A 143 12.04 -1.83 11.90
N GLU A 144 12.96 -0.89 11.64
CA GLU A 144 13.45 -0.56 10.30
C GLU A 144 14.06 -1.79 9.61
N ALA A 145 14.82 -2.62 10.33
CA ALA A 145 15.35 -3.87 9.83
C ALA A 145 14.25 -4.86 9.45
N GLN A 146 13.20 -5.02 10.27
CA GLN A 146 12.06 -5.91 9.94
C GLN A 146 11.27 -5.44 8.72
N GLU A 147 11.17 -4.13 8.53
CA GLU A 147 10.52 -3.51 7.38
C GLU A 147 11.37 -3.63 6.12
N THR A 148 12.69 -3.54 6.20
CA THR A 148 13.59 -3.48 5.02
C THR A 148 14.28 -4.80 4.67
N HIS A 149 14.36 -5.77 5.59
CA HIS A 149 15.06 -7.03 5.32
C HIS A 149 14.31 -7.95 4.36
N SER A 150 15.08 -8.56 3.46
CA SER A 150 14.60 -9.66 2.64
C SER A 150 14.15 -10.84 3.51
N GLY A 151 12.91 -11.31 3.32
CA GLY A 151 12.30 -12.38 4.13
C GLY A 151 11.51 -11.84 5.32
N GLY A 152 11.62 -10.53 5.60
CA GLY A 152 10.84 -9.81 6.60
C GLY A 152 9.33 -9.80 6.31
N LYS A 153 8.58 -9.14 7.19
CA LYS A 153 7.10 -9.08 7.08
C LYS A 153 6.68 -8.34 5.80
N ARG A 154 7.27 -7.18 5.51
CA ARG A 154 7.00 -6.39 4.30
C ARG A 154 7.35 -7.15 3.03
N HIS A 155 8.51 -7.82 2.99
CA HIS A 155 8.89 -8.64 1.82
C HIS A 155 7.85 -9.74 1.53
N ARG A 156 7.43 -10.50 2.55
CA ARG A 156 6.40 -11.55 2.40
C ARG A 156 5.06 -10.98 1.96
N LEU A 157 4.70 -9.80 2.45
CA LEU A 157 3.48 -9.10 2.07
C LEU A 157 3.49 -8.71 0.58
N LEU A 158 4.57 -8.10 0.10
CA LEU A 158 4.72 -7.71 -1.31
C LEU A 158 4.69 -8.92 -2.25
N LYS A 159 5.35 -10.03 -1.89
CA LYS A 159 5.25 -11.29 -2.64
C LYS A 159 3.83 -11.81 -2.74
N ARG A 160 3.06 -11.73 -1.64
CA ARG A 160 1.65 -12.13 -1.62
C ARG A 160 0.81 -11.24 -2.54
N TYR A 161 0.97 -9.92 -2.47
CA TYR A 161 0.24 -9.00 -3.35
C TYR A 161 0.55 -9.24 -4.83
N LEU A 162 1.82 -9.50 -5.17
CA LEU A 162 2.17 -9.89 -6.53
C LEU A 162 1.49 -11.20 -6.96
N ALA A 163 1.41 -12.21 -6.08
CA ALA A 163 0.73 -13.47 -6.37
C ALA A 163 -0.78 -13.28 -6.57
N GLU A 164 -1.43 -12.47 -5.72
CA GLU A 164 -2.84 -12.11 -5.83
C GLU A 164 -3.13 -11.34 -7.13
N ALA A 165 -2.30 -10.34 -7.46
CA ALA A 165 -2.43 -9.57 -8.69
C ALA A 165 -2.25 -10.45 -9.94
N LYS A 166 -1.28 -11.38 -9.93
CA LYS A 166 -1.13 -12.39 -10.99
C LYS A 166 -2.38 -13.27 -11.15
N ALA A 167 -2.98 -13.70 -10.05
CA ALA A 167 -4.19 -14.51 -10.09
C ALA A 167 -5.39 -13.72 -10.64
N GLN A 168 -5.57 -12.48 -10.20
CA GLN A 168 -6.61 -11.58 -10.70
C GLN A 168 -6.45 -11.29 -12.20
N ARG A 169 -5.22 -10.97 -12.63
CA ARG A 169 -4.88 -10.77 -14.05
C ARG A 169 -5.26 -11.99 -14.89
N ARG A 170 -4.87 -13.20 -14.49
CA ARG A 170 -5.24 -14.44 -15.21
C ARG A 170 -6.75 -14.62 -15.30
N LYS A 171 -7.48 -14.36 -14.21
CA LYS A 171 -8.94 -14.47 -14.18
C LYS A 171 -9.60 -13.45 -15.12
N ALA A 172 -9.15 -12.20 -15.07
CA ALA A 172 -9.66 -11.12 -15.92
C ALA A 172 -9.37 -11.40 -17.40
N LEU A 173 -8.17 -11.90 -17.73
CA LEU A 173 -7.79 -12.27 -19.08
C LEU A 173 -8.67 -13.41 -19.62
N ALA A 174 -8.89 -14.46 -18.83
CA ALA A 174 -9.79 -15.55 -19.22
C ALA A 174 -11.23 -15.05 -19.43
N ALA A 175 -11.70 -14.12 -18.58
CA ALA A 175 -13.02 -13.53 -18.71
C ALA A 175 -13.16 -12.65 -19.96
N TRP A 176 -12.12 -11.91 -20.34
CA TRP A 176 -12.06 -11.11 -21.57
C TRP A 176 -12.04 -12.00 -22.82
N LEU A 177 -11.16 -13.01 -22.86
CA LEU A 177 -11.07 -13.92 -23.99
C LEU A 177 -12.37 -14.70 -24.27
N ALA A 178 -13.21 -14.88 -23.25
CA ALA A 178 -14.52 -15.52 -23.41
C ALA A 178 -15.55 -14.67 -24.15
N VAL A 179 -15.33 -13.35 -24.25
CA VAL A 179 -16.25 -12.39 -24.89
C VAL A 179 -15.64 -11.64 -26.07
N ALA A 180 -14.31 -11.66 -26.23
CA ALA A 180 -13.57 -10.95 -27.26
C ALA A 180 -13.62 -11.62 -28.65
N ALA A 181 -14.70 -12.36 -28.94
CA ALA A 181 -14.91 -13.08 -30.20
C ALA A 181 -15.65 -12.23 -31.24
#